data_AF-A0A953EN76-F1
#
_entry.id   AF-A0A953EN76-F1
#
_cell.length_a   1.000
_cell.length_b   1.000
_cell.length_c   1.000
_cell.angle_alpha   90.00
_cell.angle_beta   90.00
_cell.angle_gamma   90.00
#
_symmetry.space_group_name_H-M   'P 1'
#
loop_
_entity.id
_entity.type
_entity.pdbx_description
1 polymer ?
#
loop_
_entity_poly.entity_id
_entity_poly.type
_entity_poly.pdbx_seq_one_letter_code
_entity_poly.pdbx_strand_id
1 'polypeptide(L)'
;MIDSLLEELPQRNGCDEQTANRTSHAGSTPSEYSILAALPIVHRIVARRRSRLDPDNKSDLVQEVTLRIWRWRTKYQDKSEKMSGEDWNSFTARTAYNEVNRQLSRDGRQLRLSLDEVSEIEEPSVEGQTDTEVFSLIEQVWQATCKLSLRQRRSLLLHSQELIIYFLQIGITGKQLAERLDFSEKDWNDVCDRLPMTDAEIAERTEGTAGSIKKARYEARVKLEGSIRR
;
A
#
# COMPACT_ATOMS: atom_id res chain seq x y z
N MET A 1 13.64 11.01 -10.74
CA MET A 1 12.28 10.85 -10.17
C MET A 1 11.82 9.39 -10.02
N ILE A 2 12.56 8.41 -10.54
CA ILE A 2 12.35 6.96 -10.23
C ILE A 2 13.18 6.54 -9.01
N ASP A 3 14.33 7.18 -8.80
CA ASP A 3 15.30 6.78 -7.78
C ASP A 3 14.81 7.03 -6.34
N SER A 4 13.97 8.06 -6.12
CA SER A 4 13.43 8.39 -4.79
C SER A 4 12.41 7.39 -4.24
N LEU A 5 11.87 6.47 -5.05
CA LEU A 5 11.02 5.38 -4.55
C LEU A 5 11.83 4.12 -4.17
N LEU A 6 13.13 4.08 -4.49
CA LEU A 6 13.99 2.91 -4.29
C LEU A 6 15.14 3.15 -3.31
N GLU A 7 15.54 4.40 -3.07
CA GLU A 7 16.60 4.77 -2.14
C GLU A 7 16.05 5.57 -0.95
N GLU A 8 15.78 4.89 0.15
CA GLU A 8 16.13 5.31 1.52
C GLU A 8 15.62 4.26 2.51
N LEU A 9 16.51 3.36 2.93
CA LEU A 9 16.35 2.60 4.18
C LEU A 9 17.65 2.69 4.98
N PRO A 10 17.57 3.00 6.28
CA PRO A 10 18.74 3.11 7.13
C PRO A 10 19.41 1.74 7.30
N GLN A 11 20.70 1.68 6.98
CA GLN A 11 21.56 0.54 7.31
C GLN A 11 21.74 0.49 8.83
N ARG A 12 21.09 -0.47 9.50
CA ARG A 12 21.38 -0.79 10.90
C ARG A 12 22.25 -2.04 10.95
N ASN A 13 23.57 -1.82 10.89
CA ASN A 13 24.57 -2.80 11.29
C ASN A 13 24.66 -2.82 12.82
N GLY A 14 24.67 -4.02 13.39
CA GLY A 14 24.88 -4.24 14.81
C GLY A 14 24.45 -5.65 15.21
N CYS A 15 25.35 -6.60 15.05
CA CYS A 15 25.28 -7.90 15.71
C CYS A 15 25.17 -7.70 17.22
N ASP A 16 24.34 -8.51 17.88
CA ASP A 16 24.72 -9.21 19.10
C ASP A 16 23.79 -10.41 19.31
N GLU A 17 24.41 -11.60 19.39
CA GLU A 17 23.79 -12.83 19.86
C GLU A 17 23.44 -12.68 21.35
N GLN A 18 22.20 -13.04 21.72
CA GLN A 18 21.96 -13.77 22.97
C GLN A 18 20.59 -14.46 22.97
N THR A 19 20.67 -15.78 23.12
CA THR A 19 19.61 -16.77 23.34
C THR A 19 18.78 -16.48 24.58
N ALA A 20 17.45 -16.60 24.51
CA ALA A 20 16.63 -17.12 25.62
C ALA A 20 15.22 -17.52 25.15
N ASN A 21 14.88 -18.78 25.46
CA ASN A 21 13.55 -19.40 25.41
C ASN A 21 12.38 -18.46 25.72
N ARG A 22 11.37 -18.43 24.83
CA ARG A 22 9.97 -18.24 25.20
C ARG A 22 9.06 -19.16 24.40
N THR A 23 8.73 -20.25 25.09
CA THR A 23 7.49 -21.01 25.08
C THR A 23 6.37 -20.50 24.16
N SER A 24 6.02 -21.37 23.22
CA SER A 24 4.79 -21.41 22.45
C SER A 24 3.55 -21.39 23.35
N HIS A 25 2.81 -20.28 23.33
CA HIS A 25 1.36 -20.24 23.50
C HIS A 25 0.85 -18.85 23.10
N ALA A 26 0.31 -18.73 21.89
CA ALA A 26 -0.60 -17.64 21.56
C ALA A 26 -1.65 -18.20 20.60
N GLY A 27 -2.87 -18.32 21.12
CA GLY A 27 -4.05 -18.60 20.31
C GLY A 27 -4.20 -17.51 19.27
N SER A 28 -4.28 -17.92 18.02
CA SER A 28 -4.54 -17.10 16.86
C SER A 28 -5.98 -16.59 16.91
N THR A 29 -6.15 -15.34 17.34
CA THR A 29 -7.31 -14.53 16.93
C THR A 29 -7.03 -13.98 15.52
N PRO A 30 -7.96 -14.15 14.57
CA PRO A 30 -7.74 -13.76 13.18
C PRO A 30 -7.73 -12.22 13.04
N SER A 31 -6.72 -11.70 12.35
CA SER A 31 -6.74 -10.55 11.42
C SER A 31 -7.86 -9.49 11.53
N GLU A 32 -7.96 -8.79 12.66
CA GLU A 32 -8.83 -7.59 12.76
C GLU A 32 -8.05 -6.27 12.66
N TYR A 33 -6.72 -6.33 12.53
CA TYR A 33 -5.82 -5.16 12.64
C TYR A 33 -5.06 -4.82 11.36
N SER A 34 -5.39 -5.48 10.26
CA SER A 34 -4.71 -5.28 8.99
C SER A 34 -5.15 -3.96 8.36
N ILE A 35 -4.20 -3.15 7.87
CA ILE A 35 -4.52 -1.97 7.04
C ILE A 35 -5.31 -2.39 5.80
N LEU A 36 -5.09 -3.62 5.33
CA LEU A 36 -5.83 -4.20 4.23
C LEU A 36 -7.29 -4.48 4.60
N ALA A 37 -7.59 -4.80 5.86
CA ALA A 37 -8.95 -4.92 6.37
C ALA A 37 -9.64 -3.56 6.54
N ALA A 38 -8.88 -2.48 6.73
CA ALA A 38 -9.38 -1.11 6.82
C ALA A 38 -9.78 -0.51 5.45
N LEU A 39 -9.15 -0.96 4.35
CA LEU A 39 -9.40 -0.46 2.99
C LEU A 39 -10.89 -0.53 2.58
N PRO A 40 -11.62 -1.65 2.74
CA PRO A 40 -13.05 -1.72 2.44
C PRO A 40 -13.90 -0.69 3.20
N ILE A 41 -13.53 -0.36 4.45
CA ILE A 41 -14.22 0.62 5.27
C ILE A 41 -13.99 2.03 4.70
N VAL A 42 -12.74 2.36 4.35
CA VAL A 42 -12.38 3.63 3.72
C VAL A 42 -13.12 3.80 2.39
N HIS A 43 -13.06 2.80 1.50
CA HIS A 43 -13.79 2.81 0.23
C HIS A 43 -15.29 3.00 0.44
N ARG A 44 -15.90 2.32 1.42
CA ARG A 44 -17.34 2.46 1.70
C ARG A 44 -17.70 3.87 2.16
N ILE A 45 -16.88 4.50 3.00
CA ILE A 45 -17.12 5.85 3.52
C ILE A 45 -16.97 6.90 2.42
N VAL A 46 -15.92 6.81 1.61
CA VAL A 46 -15.71 7.71 0.47
C VAL A 46 -16.81 7.52 -0.58
N ALA A 47 -17.17 6.28 -0.91
CA ALA A 47 -18.24 5.97 -1.86
C ALA A 47 -19.63 6.43 -1.40
N ARG A 48 -19.94 6.37 -0.09
CA ARG A 48 -21.22 6.87 0.45
C ARG A 48 -21.38 8.38 0.33
N ARG A 49 -20.29 9.12 0.13
CA ARG A 49 -20.28 10.57 -0.08
C ARG A 49 -20.30 10.97 -1.56
N ARG A 50 -20.61 10.01 -2.46
CA ARG A 50 -20.68 10.11 -3.93
C ARG A 50 -21.38 11.35 -4.50
N SER A 51 -22.37 11.92 -3.80
CA SER A 51 -23.13 13.08 -4.29
C SER A 51 -22.43 14.43 -4.11
N ARG A 52 -21.33 14.49 -3.34
CA ARG A 52 -20.62 15.74 -3.02
C ARG A 52 -19.15 15.74 -3.43
N LEU A 53 -18.65 14.62 -3.93
CA LEU A 53 -17.25 14.45 -4.35
C LEU A 53 -17.22 14.18 -5.85
N ASP A 54 -16.36 14.88 -6.55
CA ASP A 54 -16.00 14.60 -7.93
C ASP A 54 -15.63 13.10 -8.07
N PRO A 55 -16.15 12.35 -9.06
CA PRO A 55 -15.66 11.01 -9.37
C PRO A 55 -14.13 10.88 -9.44
N ASP A 56 -13.42 11.89 -9.92
CA ASP A 56 -11.97 11.82 -10.11
C ASP A 56 -11.23 11.93 -8.77
N ASN A 57 -11.68 12.79 -7.85
CA ASN A 57 -11.08 12.98 -6.51
C ASN A 57 -11.32 11.81 -5.53
N LYS A 58 -12.13 10.80 -5.91
CA LYS A 58 -12.44 9.66 -5.02
C LYS A 58 -11.23 8.76 -4.80
N SER A 59 -10.43 8.54 -5.84
CA SER A 59 -9.24 7.71 -5.74
C SER A 59 -8.24 8.37 -4.78
N ASP A 60 -7.93 9.65 -5.00
CA ASP A 60 -6.97 10.41 -4.20
C ASP A 60 -7.36 10.49 -2.74
N LEU A 61 -8.66 10.64 -2.47
CA LEU A 61 -9.16 10.68 -1.11
C LEU A 61 -9.00 9.33 -0.39
N VAL A 62 -9.27 8.22 -1.09
CA VAL A 62 -8.99 6.89 -0.55
C VAL A 62 -7.49 6.69 -0.31
N GLN A 63 -6.65 7.18 -1.23
CA GLN A 63 -5.20 7.11 -1.09
C GLN A 63 -4.71 7.93 0.11
N GLU A 64 -5.13 9.19 0.26
CA GLU A 64 -4.73 10.08 1.36
C GLU A 64 -5.14 9.50 2.72
N VAL A 65 -6.36 8.97 2.82
CA VAL A 65 -6.86 8.34 4.05
C VAL A 65 -6.07 7.09 4.38
N THR A 66 -5.86 6.20 3.40
CA THR A 66 -5.12 4.94 3.60
C THR A 66 -3.69 5.20 4.03
N LEU A 67 -2.99 6.13 3.35
CA LEU A 67 -1.63 6.52 3.69
C LEU A 67 -1.55 7.15 5.08
N ARG A 68 -2.55 7.95 5.48
CA ARG A 68 -2.59 8.54 6.82
C ARG A 68 -2.77 7.50 7.92
N ILE A 69 -3.68 6.54 7.71
CA ILE A 69 -3.89 5.44 8.65
C ILE A 69 -2.61 4.61 8.78
N TRP A 70 -1.95 4.32 7.65
CA TRP A 70 -0.66 3.62 7.65
C TRP A 70 0.42 4.39 8.42
N ARG A 71 0.66 5.66 8.09
CA ARG A 71 1.65 6.51 8.80
C ARG A 71 1.37 6.58 10.30
N TRP A 72 0.10 6.67 10.69
CA TRP A 72 -0.28 6.66 12.10
C TRP A 72 0.06 5.33 12.77
N ARG A 73 -0.29 4.20 12.13
CA ARG A 73 0.03 2.86 12.64
C ARG A 73 1.53 2.68 12.84
N THR A 74 2.33 3.04 11.82
CA THR A 74 3.80 2.93 11.87
C THR A 74 4.37 3.80 12.99
N LYS A 75 3.81 5.00 13.22
CA LYS A 75 4.24 5.90 14.29
C LYS A 75 3.81 5.44 15.68
N TYR A 76 2.69 4.75 15.80
CA TYR A 76 2.07 4.34 17.06
C TYR A 76 1.80 2.83 17.10
N GLN A 77 2.82 2.05 16.74
CA GLN A 77 2.71 0.59 16.61
C GLN A 77 2.18 -0.06 17.90
N ASP A 78 2.77 0.27 19.05
CA ASP A 78 2.36 -0.24 20.37
C ASP A 78 0.89 0.05 20.72
N LYS A 79 0.32 1.13 20.18
CA LYS A 79 -1.10 1.47 20.40
C LYS A 79 -1.99 0.71 19.44
N SER A 80 -1.57 0.57 18.19
CA SER A 80 -2.32 -0.18 17.18
C SER A 80 -2.41 -1.68 17.51
N GLU A 81 -1.36 -2.26 18.08
CA GLU A 81 -1.33 -3.67 18.50
C GLU A 81 -2.20 -3.95 19.74
N LYS A 82 -2.46 -2.93 20.56
CA LYS A 82 -3.30 -3.03 21.77
C LYS A 82 -4.78 -2.71 21.52
N MET A 83 -5.11 -2.17 20.35
CA MET A 83 -6.51 -1.88 20.01
C MET A 83 -7.27 -3.17 19.81
N SER A 84 -8.59 -3.16 20.02
CA SER A 84 -9.49 -4.22 19.56
C SER A 84 -9.85 -4.02 18.07
N GLY A 85 -10.31 -5.06 17.37
CA GLY A 85 -10.70 -4.94 15.96
C GLY A 85 -11.80 -3.90 15.74
N GLU A 86 -12.71 -3.81 16.70
CA GLU A 86 -13.78 -2.81 16.74
C GLU A 86 -13.23 -1.39 16.94
N ASP A 87 -12.22 -1.22 17.81
CA ASP A 87 -11.53 0.06 17.99
C ASP A 87 -10.76 0.47 16.73
N TRP A 88 -10.11 -0.50 16.06
CA TRP A 88 -9.39 -0.28 14.81
C TRP A 88 -10.32 0.15 13.68
N ASN A 89 -11.47 -0.52 13.56
CA ASN A 89 -12.51 -0.17 12.59
C ASN A 89 -13.12 1.21 12.89
N SER A 90 -13.35 1.52 14.17
CA SER A 90 -13.86 2.82 14.62
C SER A 90 -12.85 3.94 14.34
N PHE A 91 -11.57 3.71 14.61
CA PHE A 91 -10.48 4.63 14.30
C PHE A 91 -10.35 4.88 12.80
N THR A 92 -10.35 3.82 11.99
CA THR A 92 -10.35 3.87 10.53
C THR A 92 -11.52 4.68 10.01
N ALA A 93 -12.73 4.38 10.47
CA ALA A 93 -13.93 5.08 10.05
C ALA A 93 -13.85 6.57 10.40
N ARG A 94 -13.46 6.90 11.64
CA ARG A 94 -13.34 8.29 12.11
C ARG A 94 -12.28 9.06 11.32
N THR A 95 -11.16 8.41 11.00
CA THR A 95 -10.08 8.99 10.19
C THR A 95 -10.56 9.27 8.76
N ALA A 96 -11.24 8.31 8.13
CA ALA A 96 -11.86 8.50 6.82
C ALA A 96 -12.89 9.63 6.82
N TYR A 97 -13.78 9.68 7.82
CA TYR A 97 -14.76 10.75 7.95
C TYR A 97 -14.12 12.12 8.13
N ASN A 98 -13.11 12.23 8.97
CA ASN A 98 -12.41 13.49 9.22
C ASN A 98 -11.74 14.01 7.95
N GLU A 99 -11.12 13.12 7.17
CA GLU A 99 -10.47 13.54 5.93
C GLU A 99 -11.46 13.92 4.84
N VAL A 100 -12.53 13.13 4.67
CA VAL A 100 -13.62 13.48 3.75
C VAL A 100 -14.22 14.84 4.10
N ASN A 101 -14.43 15.12 5.39
CA ASN A 101 -14.93 16.43 5.82
C ASN A 101 -13.90 17.56 5.61
N ARG A 102 -12.60 17.29 5.81
CA ARG A 102 -11.52 18.26 5.56
C ARG A 102 -11.45 18.62 4.08
N GLN A 103 -11.56 17.65 3.19
CA GLN A 103 -11.58 17.86 1.74
C GLN A 103 -12.84 18.60 1.29
N LEU A 104 -14.04 18.18 1.73
CA LEU A 104 -15.27 18.93 1.45
C LEU A 104 -15.24 20.37 1.99
N SER A 105 -14.54 20.62 3.09
CA SER A 105 -14.36 21.98 3.64
C SER A 105 -13.33 22.80 2.87
N ARG A 106 -12.37 22.15 2.19
CA ARG A 106 -11.43 22.79 1.27
C ARG A 106 -12.11 23.09 -0.06
N ASP A 107 -12.83 22.13 -0.62
CA ASP A 107 -13.62 22.29 -1.85
C ASP A 107 -14.72 23.33 -1.68
N GLY A 108 -15.38 23.37 -0.52
CA GLY A 108 -16.38 24.41 -0.20
C GLY A 108 -15.79 25.82 -0.01
N ARG A 109 -14.47 25.94 0.25
CA ARG A 109 -13.74 27.22 0.27
C ARG A 109 -13.18 27.59 -1.10
N GLN A 110 -12.89 26.61 -1.95
CA GLN A 110 -12.69 26.80 -3.40
C GLN A 110 -14.05 27.02 -4.07
N LEU A 111 -14.66 28.15 -3.74
CA LEU A 111 -15.82 28.66 -4.48
C LEU A 111 -15.46 28.68 -5.97
N ARG A 112 -16.21 27.90 -6.76
CA ARG A 112 -16.16 27.83 -8.23
C ARG A 112 -15.76 29.17 -8.86
N LEU A 113 -14.50 29.28 -9.29
CA LEU A 113 -14.17 30.22 -10.35
C LEU A 113 -14.76 29.63 -11.63
N SER A 114 -15.77 30.32 -12.16
CA SER A 114 -16.35 30.00 -13.46
C SER A 114 -15.26 30.09 -14.51
N LEU A 115 -15.15 29.07 -15.37
CA LEU A 115 -14.18 29.03 -16.47
C LEU A 115 -14.36 30.16 -17.50
N ASP A 116 -15.41 30.97 -17.41
CA ASP A 116 -15.74 32.03 -18.36
C ASP A 116 -14.97 33.36 -18.14
N GLU A 117 -14.13 33.48 -17.11
CA GLU A 117 -13.48 34.77 -16.79
C GLU A 117 -11.96 34.69 -16.54
N VAL A 118 -11.30 33.64 -17.04
CA VAL A 118 -9.83 33.58 -17.07
C VAL A 118 -9.36 34.11 -18.42
N SER A 119 -9.16 35.44 -18.45
CA SER A 119 -8.34 36.12 -19.45
C SER A 119 -7.06 35.32 -19.68
N GLU A 120 -6.65 35.18 -20.95
CA GLU A 120 -5.41 34.56 -21.42
C GLU A 120 -4.20 34.98 -20.58
N ILE A 121 -3.95 34.23 -19.51
CA ILE A 121 -2.65 34.14 -18.88
C ILE A 121 -2.27 32.71 -19.18
N GLU A 122 -1.32 32.54 -20.09
CA GLU A 122 -0.59 31.28 -20.26
C GLU A 122 -0.02 30.90 -18.89
N GLU A 123 -0.78 30.12 -18.12
CA GLU A 123 -0.19 29.34 -17.05
C GLU A 123 0.74 28.32 -17.73
N PRO A 124 2.02 28.23 -17.33
CA PRO A 124 2.88 27.19 -17.83
C PRO A 124 2.25 25.86 -17.45
N SER A 125 1.75 25.12 -18.45
CA SER A 125 1.28 23.76 -18.33
C SER A 125 2.29 22.98 -17.49
N VAL A 126 1.89 22.58 -16.29
CA VAL A 126 2.68 21.67 -15.47
C VAL A 126 2.55 20.31 -16.11
N GLU A 127 3.46 20.02 -17.04
CA GLU A 127 3.62 18.73 -17.68
C GLU A 127 4.02 17.69 -16.63
N GLY A 128 3.22 16.62 -16.51
CA GLY A 128 3.51 15.43 -15.72
C GLY A 128 2.98 15.46 -14.28
N GLN A 129 1.69 15.18 -14.12
CA GLN A 129 1.04 14.70 -12.89
C GLN A 129 -0.49 14.60 -13.09
N THR A 130 -0.95 13.97 -14.18
CA THR A 130 -2.37 13.60 -14.24
C THR A 130 -2.54 12.23 -13.59
N ASP A 131 -3.55 12.05 -12.75
CA ASP A 131 -3.79 10.79 -12.01
C ASP A 131 -3.93 9.57 -12.94
N THR A 132 -4.28 9.83 -14.20
CA THR A 132 -4.31 8.85 -15.29
C THR A 132 -2.91 8.29 -15.60
N GLU A 133 -1.87 9.11 -15.57
CA GLU A 133 -0.48 8.68 -15.77
C GLU A 133 0.00 7.80 -14.62
N VAL A 134 -0.34 8.16 -13.37
CA VAL A 134 -0.01 7.36 -12.19
C VAL A 134 -0.76 6.03 -12.22
N PHE A 135 -2.05 6.03 -12.57
CA PHE A 135 -2.84 4.81 -12.72
C PHE A 135 -2.27 3.89 -13.80
N SER A 136 -1.96 4.46 -14.98
CA SER A 136 -1.34 3.73 -16.08
C SER A 136 0.02 3.16 -15.68
N LEU A 137 0.83 3.92 -14.96
CA LEU A 137 2.12 3.46 -14.48
C LEU A 137 1.97 2.28 -13.50
N ILE A 138 1.07 2.37 -12.52
CA ILE A 138 0.83 1.28 -11.57
C ILE A 138 0.31 0.03 -12.30
N GLU A 139 -0.55 0.19 -13.30
CA GLU A 139 -1.02 -0.92 -14.13
C GLU A 139 0.14 -1.56 -14.92
N GLN A 140 1.01 -0.76 -15.53
CA GLN A 140 2.21 -1.27 -16.21
C GLN A 140 3.13 -2.02 -15.26
N VAL A 141 3.37 -1.48 -14.05
CA VAL A 141 4.14 -2.14 -13.00
C VAL A 141 3.49 -3.47 -12.59
N TRP A 142 2.16 -3.52 -12.48
CA TRP A 142 1.42 -4.76 -12.19
C TRP A 142 1.61 -5.81 -13.29
N GLN A 143 1.46 -5.42 -14.56
CA GLN A 143 1.65 -6.35 -15.69
C GLN A 143 3.10 -6.84 -15.77
N ALA A 144 4.07 -5.96 -15.57
CA ALA A 144 5.49 -6.33 -15.53
C ALA A 144 5.79 -7.27 -14.35
N THR A 145 5.18 -7.02 -13.18
CA THR A 145 5.26 -7.91 -12.01
C THR A 145 4.68 -9.29 -12.32
N CYS A 146 3.54 -9.36 -13.04
CA CYS A 146 2.92 -10.62 -13.44
C CYS A 146 3.80 -11.47 -14.38
N LYS A 147 4.73 -10.85 -15.12
CA LYS A 147 5.69 -11.53 -16.00
C LYS A 147 6.93 -12.04 -15.26
N LEU A 148 7.13 -11.66 -14.00
CA LEU A 148 8.24 -12.16 -13.19
C LEU A 148 8.02 -13.63 -12.80
N SER A 149 9.11 -14.34 -12.54
CA SER A 149 9.02 -15.70 -11.96
C SER A 149 8.32 -15.67 -10.60
N LEU A 150 7.72 -16.79 -10.19
CA LEU A 150 7.02 -16.87 -8.90
C LEU A 150 7.90 -16.44 -7.72
N ARG A 151 9.17 -16.90 -7.70
CA ARG A 151 10.16 -16.51 -6.69
C ARG A 151 10.41 -15.00 -6.66
N GLN A 152 10.56 -14.39 -7.83
CA GLN A 152 10.77 -12.95 -7.97
C GLN A 152 9.55 -12.17 -7.47
N ARG A 153 8.33 -12.59 -7.86
CA ARG A 153 7.07 -11.99 -7.36
C ARG A 153 6.97 -12.05 -5.85
N ARG A 154 7.16 -13.23 -5.26
CA ARG A 154 7.14 -13.42 -3.80
C ARG A 154 8.20 -12.57 -3.10
N SER A 155 9.44 -12.56 -3.58
CA SER A 155 10.52 -11.76 -2.99
C SER A 155 10.29 -10.24 -3.05
N LEU A 156 9.57 -9.77 -4.07
CA LEU A 156 9.29 -8.36 -4.29
C LEU A 156 8.07 -7.91 -3.49
N LEU A 157 6.94 -8.59 -3.65
CA LEU A 157 5.66 -8.19 -3.06
C LEU A 157 5.63 -8.41 -1.55
N LEU A 158 6.18 -9.52 -1.06
CA LEU A 158 6.16 -9.80 0.38
C LEU A 158 7.09 -8.88 1.18
N HIS A 159 8.08 -8.30 0.52
CA HIS A 159 8.96 -7.30 1.12
C HIS A 159 8.40 -5.87 0.98
N SER A 160 7.44 -5.61 0.08
CA SER A 160 6.94 -4.26 -0.20
C SER A 160 5.43 -4.17 -0.03
N GLN A 161 5.04 -3.76 1.19
CA GLN A 161 3.64 -3.46 1.49
C GLN A 161 3.10 -2.29 0.66
N GLU A 162 3.94 -1.29 0.37
CA GLU A 162 3.56 -0.13 -0.44
C GLU A 162 3.15 -0.52 -1.85
N LEU A 163 3.92 -1.41 -2.50
CA LEU A 163 3.60 -1.88 -3.85
C LEU A 163 2.26 -2.64 -3.88
N ILE A 164 1.98 -3.41 -2.83
CA ILE A 164 0.67 -4.08 -2.65
C ILE A 164 -0.44 -3.04 -2.50
N ILE A 165 -0.24 -2.00 -1.69
CA ILE A 165 -1.23 -0.92 -1.50
C ILE A 165 -1.54 -0.25 -2.85
N TYR A 166 -0.53 0.08 -3.65
CA TYR A 166 -0.75 0.69 -4.98
C TYR A 166 -1.58 -0.21 -5.89
N PHE A 167 -1.30 -1.51 -5.91
CA PHE A 167 -2.10 -2.45 -6.71
C PHE A 167 -3.56 -2.53 -6.24
N LEU A 168 -3.78 -2.59 -4.92
CA LEU A 168 -5.13 -2.60 -4.36
C LEU A 168 -5.90 -1.32 -4.69
N GLN A 169 -5.22 -0.18 -4.70
CA GLN A 169 -5.82 1.12 -5.02
C GLN A 169 -6.34 1.21 -6.45
N ILE A 170 -5.63 0.61 -7.42
CA ILE A 170 -6.09 0.54 -8.82
C ILE A 170 -7.11 -0.58 -9.09
N GLY A 171 -7.56 -1.30 -8.04
CA GLY A 171 -8.60 -2.30 -8.13
C GLY A 171 -8.11 -3.74 -8.30
N ILE A 172 -6.80 -4.00 -8.19
CA ILE A 172 -6.31 -5.39 -8.08
C ILE A 172 -6.79 -5.94 -6.74
N THR A 173 -7.43 -7.10 -6.76
CA THR A 173 -8.01 -7.70 -5.55
C THR A 173 -6.97 -8.50 -4.76
N GLY A 174 -7.21 -8.67 -3.46
CA GLY A 174 -6.43 -9.60 -2.64
C GLY A 174 -6.42 -11.03 -3.22
N LYS A 175 -7.54 -11.46 -3.83
CA LYS A 175 -7.62 -12.75 -4.53
C LYS A 175 -6.67 -12.81 -5.73
N GLN A 176 -6.63 -11.78 -6.57
CA GLN A 176 -5.68 -11.71 -7.69
C GLN A 176 -4.23 -11.69 -7.21
N LEU A 177 -3.93 -11.01 -6.10
CA LEU A 177 -2.60 -11.04 -5.49
C LEU A 177 -2.25 -12.45 -4.99
N ALA A 178 -3.15 -13.12 -4.28
CA ALA A 178 -2.97 -14.48 -3.80
C ALA A 178 -2.74 -15.47 -4.95
N GLU A 179 -3.55 -15.40 -6.00
CA GLU A 179 -3.39 -16.22 -7.22
C GLU A 179 -2.02 -15.99 -7.87
N ARG A 180 -1.56 -14.73 -7.97
CA ARG A 180 -0.25 -14.42 -8.57
C ARG A 180 0.92 -14.80 -7.67
N LEU A 181 0.70 -14.94 -6.37
CA LEU A 181 1.70 -15.42 -5.43
C LEU A 181 1.59 -16.92 -5.18
N ASP A 182 0.67 -17.62 -5.87
CA ASP A 182 0.41 -19.04 -5.67
C ASP A 182 0.19 -19.36 -4.19
N PHE A 183 -0.71 -18.59 -3.57
CA PHE A 183 -1.15 -18.74 -2.19
C PHE A 183 -2.62 -19.11 -2.16
N SER A 184 -2.98 -19.96 -1.19
CA SER A 184 -4.39 -20.12 -0.84
C SER A 184 -4.91 -18.83 -0.19
N GLU A 185 -6.24 -18.65 -0.18
CA GLU A 185 -6.86 -17.51 0.51
C GLU A 185 -6.49 -17.46 2.00
N LYS A 186 -6.34 -18.63 2.63
CA LYS A 186 -5.92 -18.74 4.03
C LYS A 186 -4.47 -18.29 4.22
N ASP A 187 -3.57 -18.72 3.33
CA ASP A 187 -2.15 -18.34 3.41
C ASP A 187 -1.96 -16.85 3.12
N TRP A 188 -2.73 -16.30 2.18
CA TRP A 188 -2.72 -14.88 1.88
C TRP A 188 -3.11 -14.03 3.08
N ASN A 189 -4.20 -14.39 3.78
CA ASN A 189 -4.65 -13.65 4.96
C ASN A 189 -3.60 -13.66 6.09
N ASP A 190 -2.94 -14.80 6.32
CA ASP A 190 -1.87 -14.93 7.30
C ASP A 190 -0.62 -14.10 6.91
N VAL A 191 -0.27 -14.08 5.62
CA VAL A 191 0.85 -13.30 5.09
C VAL A 191 0.57 -11.80 5.16
N CYS A 192 -0.66 -11.37 4.84
CA CYS A 192 -1.06 -9.97 4.81
C CYS A 192 -0.80 -9.22 6.12
N ASP A 193 -0.98 -9.89 7.25
CA ASP A 193 -0.80 -9.29 8.58
C ASP A 193 0.67 -9.10 8.97
N ARG A 194 1.57 -9.83 8.30
CA ARG A 194 3.02 -9.83 8.58
C ARG A 194 3.83 -8.97 7.60
N LEU A 195 3.18 -8.29 6.67
CA LEU A 195 3.85 -7.42 5.72
C LEU A 195 4.33 -6.11 6.39
N PRO A 196 5.50 -5.58 6.00
CA PRO A 196 6.50 -6.18 5.10
C PRO A 196 7.32 -7.27 5.82
N MET A 197 7.58 -8.37 5.12
CA MET A 197 8.37 -9.49 5.64
C MET A 197 9.87 -9.30 5.36
N THR A 198 10.70 -9.81 6.26
CA THR A 198 12.16 -9.87 6.09
C THR A 198 12.58 -10.96 5.11
N ASP A 199 13.83 -10.89 4.61
CA ASP A 199 14.38 -11.91 3.71
C ASP A 199 14.38 -13.31 4.32
N ALA A 200 14.57 -13.40 5.64
CA ALA A 200 14.56 -14.68 6.36
C ALA A 200 13.14 -15.27 6.41
N GLU A 201 12.13 -14.47 6.75
CA GLU A 201 10.74 -14.92 6.80
C GLU A 201 10.19 -15.31 5.42
N ILE A 202 10.57 -14.57 4.38
CA ILE A 202 10.21 -14.94 3.00
C ILE A 202 10.91 -16.23 2.59
N ALA A 203 12.18 -16.40 2.96
CA ALA A 203 12.94 -17.62 2.66
C ALA A 203 12.33 -18.85 3.34
N GLU A 204 11.93 -18.73 4.61
CA GLU A 204 11.24 -19.77 5.36
C GLU A 204 9.95 -20.23 4.65
N ARG A 205 9.15 -19.29 4.14
CA ARG A 205 7.89 -19.60 3.44
C ARG A 205 8.03 -20.07 2.00
N THR A 206 9.18 -19.84 1.39
CA THR A 206 9.40 -20.14 -0.03
C THR A 206 10.47 -21.20 -0.24
N GLU A 207 10.86 -21.90 0.83
CA GLU A 207 11.87 -22.95 0.83
C GLU A 207 13.19 -22.50 0.20
N GLY A 208 13.66 -21.31 0.62
CA GLY A 208 14.86 -20.67 0.10
C GLY A 208 15.84 -20.26 1.20
N THR A 209 16.87 -19.51 0.81
CA THR A 209 17.78 -18.82 1.74
C THR A 209 17.59 -17.30 1.65
N ALA A 210 17.84 -16.58 2.75
CA ALA A 210 17.71 -15.11 2.77
C ALA A 210 18.52 -14.44 1.63
N GLY A 211 19.76 -14.89 1.39
CA GLY A 211 20.60 -14.39 0.31
C GLY A 211 20.00 -14.62 -1.09
N SER A 212 19.31 -15.75 -1.28
CA SER A 212 18.63 -16.05 -2.52
C SER A 212 17.36 -15.20 -2.76
N ILE A 213 16.65 -14.83 -1.69
CA ILE A 213 15.51 -13.90 -1.74
C ILE A 213 15.98 -12.49 -2.07
N LYS A 214 17.06 -12.03 -1.42
CA LYS A 214 17.69 -10.74 -1.72
C LYS A 214 18.09 -10.65 -3.20
N LYS A 215 18.73 -11.70 -3.73
CA LYS A 215 19.10 -11.78 -5.15
C LYS A 215 17.87 -11.76 -6.06
N ALA A 216 16.85 -12.57 -5.76
CA ALA A 216 15.61 -12.61 -6.54
C ALA A 216 14.91 -11.23 -6.57
N ARG A 217 14.87 -10.52 -5.45
CA ARG A 217 14.29 -9.17 -5.37
C ARG A 217 15.11 -8.16 -6.18
N TYR A 218 16.43 -8.21 -6.11
CA TYR A 218 17.29 -7.36 -6.92
C TYR A 218 17.04 -7.58 -8.43
N GLU A 219 17.05 -8.84 -8.88
CA GLU A 219 16.77 -9.18 -10.28
C GLU A 219 15.35 -8.77 -10.70
N ALA A 220 14.35 -8.89 -9.81
CA ALA A 220 12.99 -8.42 -10.04
C ALA A 220 12.97 -6.92 -10.31
N ARG A 221 13.63 -6.12 -9.46
CA ARG A 221 13.71 -4.65 -9.62
C ARG A 221 14.39 -4.25 -10.93
N VAL A 222 15.53 -4.87 -11.26
CA VAL A 222 16.24 -4.61 -12.53
C VAL A 222 15.36 -4.93 -13.74
N LYS A 223 14.61 -6.03 -13.70
CA LYS A 223 13.67 -6.38 -14.79
C LYS A 223 12.51 -5.40 -14.89
N LEU A 224 11.96 -4.95 -13.76
CA LEU A 224 10.88 -3.97 -13.74
C LEU A 224 11.37 -2.63 -14.32
N GLU A 225 12.51 -2.13 -13.86
CA GLU A 225 13.10 -0.89 -14.38
C GLU A 225 13.34 -0.96 -15.89
N GLY A 226 13.89 -2.08 -16.38
CA GLY A 226 14.11 -2.30 -17.81
C GLY A 226 12.84 -2.53 -18.63
N SER A 227 11.70 -2.84 -18.00
CA SER A 227 10.40 -3.03 -18.67
C SER A 227 9.55 -1.77 -18.69
N ILE A 228 9.70 -0.90 -17.67
CA ILE A 228 8.94 0.35 -17.53
C ILE A 228 9.60 1.50 -18.30
N ARG A 229 10.92 1.47 -18.50
CA ARG A 229 11.65 2.46 -19.30
C ARG A 229 11.63 2.23 -20.82
N ARG A 230 10.94 1.19 -21.30
CA ARG A 230 10.78 0.89 -22.74
C ARG A 230 9.41 1.32 -23.20
#